data_AF-K9W826-F1
#
_entry.id   AF-K9W826-F1
#
_cell.length_a   1.000
_cell.length_b   1.000
_cell.length_c   1.000
_cell.angle_alpha   90.00
_cell.angle_beta   90.00
_cell.angle_gamma   90.00
#
_symmetry.space_group_name_H-M   'P 1'
#
loop_
_entity.id
_entity.type
_entity.pdbx_description
1 polymer ?
#
loop_
_entity_poly.entity_id
_entity_poly.type
_entity_poly.pdbx_seq_one_letter_code
_entity_poly.pdbx_strand_id
1 'polypeptide(L)' 'MASEEEAITFAYLRKRANLTQRQIAEAMGVTVGTVSQWETGGQRPRLFPEQIQKLLQILNCSLEEFVEAFRQE' A
#
# COMPACT_ATOMS: atom_id res chain seq x y z
N MET A 1 2.44 -21.00 18.59
CA MET A 1 1.27 -20.77 17.72
C MET A 1 1.26 -19.29 17.36
N ALA A 2 2.17 -18.90 16.47
CA ALA A 2 2.29 -17.57 15.87
C ALA A 2 3.10 -17.80 14.60
N SER A 3 2.45 -18.47 13.66
CA SER A 3 3.05 -18.93 12.40
C SER A 3 2.01 -18.72 11.32
N GLU A 4 1.68 -17.46 11.11
CA GLU A 4 1.17 -16.97 9.83
C GLU A 4 2.04 -15.76 9.53
N GLU A 5 3.11 -16.00 8.80
CA GLU A 5 3.83 -14.95 8.08
C GLU A 5 2.86 -14.51 6.96
N GLU A 6 1.80 -13.78 7.34
CA GLU A 6 0.88 -13.18 6.40
C GLU A 6 1.71 -12.29 5.49
N ALA A 7 1.78 -12.66 4.20
CA ALA A 7 2.54 -11.90 3.22
C ALA A 7 2.11 -10.43 3.30
N ILE A 8 3.04 -9.57 3.69
CA ILE A 8 2.79 -8.13 3.76
C ILE A 8 2.54 -7.70 2.32
N THR A 9 1.28 -7.35 2.02
CA THR A 9 0.86 -6.86 0.71
C THR A 9 0.25 -5.48 0.87
N PHE A 10 0.18 -4.73 -0.23
CA PHE A 10 -0.45 -3.41 -0.19
C PHE A 10 -1.93 -3.49 0.25
N ALA A 11 -2.64 -4.53 -0.21
CA ALA A 11 -4.02 -4.79 0.18
C ALA A 11 -4.14 -5.11 1.68
N TYR A 12 -3.18 -5.85 2.24
CA TYR A 12 -3.12 -6.13 3.67
C TYR A 12 -2.94 -4.84 4.48
N LEU A 13 -1.96 -4.01 4.12
CA LEU A 13 -1.71 -2.73 4.80
C LEU A 13 -2.94 -1.82 4.77
N ARG A 14 -3.61 -1.72 3.61
CA ARG A 14 -4.85 -0.96 3.46
C ARG A 14 -5.96 -1.48 4.37
N LYS A 15 -6.20 -2.80 4.38
CA LYS A 15 -7.25 -3.42 5.21
C LYS A 15 -6.96 -3.24 6.69
N ARG A 16 -5.70 -3.34 7.11
CA ARG A 16 -5.26 -3.08 8.49
C ARG A 16 -5.53 -1.65 8.92
N ALA A 17 -5.36 -0.69 8.01
CA ALA A 17 -5.72 0.71 8.22
C ALA A 17 -7.24 0.99 8.11
N ASN A 18 -8.06 -0.03 7.87
CA ASN A 18 -9.51 0.08 7.64
C ASN A 18 -9.89 1.06 6.52
N LEU A 19 -9.10 1.08 5.45
CA LEU A 19 -9.27 1.97 4.30
C LEU A 19 -9.84 1.22 3.09
N THR A 20 -10.61 1.94 2.28
CA THR A 20 -11.04 1.51 0.95
C THR A 20 -10.03 1.96 -0.12
N GLN A 21 -10.00 1.27 -1.27
CA GLN A 21 -9.15 1.70 -2.39
C GLN A 21 -9.47 3.13 -2.84
N ARG A 22 -10.74 3.55 -2.75
CA ARG A 22 -11.18 4.91 -3.07
C ARG A 22 -10.59 5.96 -2.13
N GLN A 23 -10.55 5.69 -0.83
CA GLN A 23 -9.95 6.63 0.13
C GLN A 23 -8.46 6.84 -0.11
N ILE A 24 -7.72 5.77 -0.45
CA ILE A 24 -6.31 5.90 -0.84
C ILE A 24 -6.19 6.71 -2.14
N ALA A 25 -7.04 6.42 -3.14
CA ALA A 25 -7.02 7.09 -4.42
C ALA A 25 -7.25 8.61 -4.28
N GLU A 26 -8.27 9.01 -3.51
CA GLU A 26 -8.58 10.40 -3.19
C GLU A 26 -7.44 11.08 -2.43
N ALA A 27 -6.89 10.40 -1.41
CA ALA A 27 -5.80 10.97 -0.61
C ALA A 27 -4.51 11.15 -1.42
N MET A 28 -4.26 10.28 -2.40
CA MET A 28 -3.06 10.32 -3.24
C MET A 28 -3.24 11.09 -4.55
N GLY A 29 -4.48 11.51 -4.88
CA GLY A 29 -4.78 12.15 -6.15
C GLY A 29 -4.59 11.21 -7.36
N VAL A 30 -4.81 9.91 -7.17
CA VAL A 30 -4.70 8.89 -8.22
C VAL A 30 -6.07 8.26 -8.49
N THR A 31 -6.16 7.41 -9.50
CA THR A 31 -7.41 6.67 -9.77
C THR A 31 -7.52 5.44 -8.87
N VAL A 32 -8.74 4.99 -8.61
CA VAL A 32 -8.98 3.70 -7.91
C VAL A 32 -8.32 2.53 -8.66
N GLY A 33 -8.32 2.59 -9.99
CA GLY A 33 -7.64 1.60 -10.83
C GLY A 33 -6.13 1.57 -10.62
N THR A 34 -5.50 2.72 -10.32
CA THR A 34 -4.07 2.81 -9.96
C THR A 34 -3.81 2.07 -8.63
N VAL A 35 -4.67 2.28 -7.62
CA VAL A 35 -4.57 1.57 -6.34
C VAL A 35 -4.78 0.06 -6.53
N SER A 36 -5.74 -0.34 -7.36
CA SER A 36 -5.95 -1.76 -7.70
C SER A 36 -4.71 -2.37 -8.35
N GLN A 37 -4.03 -1.66 -9.26
CA GLN A 37 -2.81 -2.14 -9.91
C GLN A 37 -1.64 -2.28 -8.92
N TRP A 38 -1.58 -1.42 -7.90
CA TRP A 38 -0.61 -1.58 -6.80
C TRP A 38 -0.88 -2.84 -5.99
N GLU A 39 -2.16 -3.18 -5.77
CA GLU A 39 -2.55 -4.37 -4.99
C GLU A 39 -2.36 -5.69 -5.75
N THR A 40 -2.56 -5.69 -7.07
CA THR A 40 -2.47 -6.90 -7.89
C THR A 40 -1.09 -7.10 -8.52
N GLY A 41 -0.10 -6.27 -8.20
CA GLY A 41 1.25 -6.33 -8.77
C GLY A 41 1.34 -5.89 -10.24
N GLY A 42 0.28 -5.30 -10.80
CA GLY A 42 0.23 -4.89 -12.21
C GLY A 42 1.12 -3.67 -12.51
N GLN A 43 1.37 -2.82 -11.52
CA GLN A 43 2.23 -1.64 -11.67
C GLN A 43 2.90 -1.27 -10.34
N ARG A 44 4.22 -1.05 -10.35
CA ARG A 44 4.90 -0.44 -9.20
C ARG A 44 4.58 1.06 -9.07
N PRO A 45 4.29 1.56 -7.85
CA PRO A 45 3.98 2.95 -7.62
C PRO A 45 5.18 3.84 -7.99
N ARG A 46 4.95 4.83 -8.86
CA ARG A 46 5.93 5.89 -9.19
C ARG A 46 5.60 7.10 -8.34
N LEU A 47 6.06 7.11 -7.10
CA LEU A 47 5.75 8.14 -6.12
C LEU A 47 7.03 8.91 -5.76
N PHE A 48 6.90 10.22 -5.60
CA PHE A 48 7.95 11.04 -5.01
C PHE A 48 8.10 10.76 -3.50
N PRO A 49 9.24 11.05 -2.87
CA PRO A 49 9.45 10.80 -1.43
C PRO A 49 8.36 11.38 -0.52
N GLU A 50 7.86 12.58 -0.83
CA GLU A 50 6.76 13.24 -0.10
C GLU A 50 5.45 12.45 -0.19
N GLN A 51 5.17 11.87 -1.36
CA GLN A 51 3.99 11.04 -1.58
C GLN A 51 4.11 9.70 -0.86
N ILE A 52 5.31 9.11 -0.81
CA ILE A 52 5.59 7.91 -0.03
C ILE A 52 5.32 8.20 1.45
N GLN A 53 5.88 9.28 1.99
CA GLN A 53 5.65 9.68 3.39
C GLN A 53 4.16 9.85 3.71
N LYS A 54 3.41 10.54 2.84
CA LYS A 54 1.96 10.70 2.98
C LYS A 54 1.24 9.35 3.02
N LEU A 55 1.61 8.43 2.13
CA LEU A 55 1.01 7.11 2.05
C LEU A 55 1.29 6.27 3.31
N LEU A 56 2.52 6.31 3.84
CA LEU A 56 2.90 5.65 5.10
C LEU A 56 2.05 6.15 6.27
N GLN A 57 1.82 7.47 6.35
CA GLN A 57 0.97 8.09 7.37
C GLN A 57 -0.49 7.63 7.27
N ILE A 58 -1.04 7.60 6.05
CA ILE A 58 -2.42 7.17 5.80
C ILE A 58 -2.61 5.68 6.14
N LEU A 59 -1.64 4.85 5.73
CA LEU A 59 -1.66 3.40 5.96
C LEU A 59 -1.28 3.02 7.39
N ASN A 60 -0.76 3.98 8.18
CA ASN A 60 -0.21 3.75 9.51
C ASN A 60 0.77 2.56 9.52
N CYS A 61 1.73 2.57 8.60
CA CYS A 61 2.74 1.53 8.44
C CYS A 61 4.16 2.10 8.38
N SER A 62 5.15 1.25 8.63
CA SER A 62 6.55 1.63 8.48
C SER A 62 6.99 1.59 7.01
N LEU A 63 8.11 2.26 6.71
CA LEU A 63 8.72 2.17 5.38
C LEU A 63 9.13 0.72 5.05
N GLU A 64 9.55 -0.06 6.05
CA GLU A 64 9.95 -1.45 5.87
C GLU A 64 8.76 -2.31 5.43
N GLU A 65 7.61 -2.17 6.10
CA GLU A 65 6.38 -2.87 5.72
C GLU A 65 5.90 -2.45 4.31
N PHE A 66 6.01 -1.16 3.99
CA PHE A 66 5.69 -0.66 2.67
C PHE A 66 6.62 -1.22 1.59
N VAL A 67 7.93 -1.30 1.84
CA VAL A 67 8.88 -1.90 0.90
C VAL A 67 8.61 -3.40 0.73
N GLU A 68 8.30 -4.11 1.82
CA GLU A 68 7.92 -5.53 1.77
C GLU A 68 6.69 -5.74 0.89
N ALA A 69 5.68 -4.87 1.03
CA ALA A 69 4.46 -4.91 0.22
C ALA A 69 4.68 -4.82 -1.29
N PHE A 70 5.83 -4.30 -1.74
CA PHE A 70 6.22 -4.19 -3.15
C PHE A 70 7.47 -5.01 -3.51
N ARG A 71 7.96 -5.86 -2.60
CA ARG A 71 9.20 -6.64 -2.78
C ARG A 71 9.11 -7.76 -3.82
N GLN A 72 7.95 -7.99 -4.45
CA GLN A 72 7.79 -9.07 -5.44
C GLN A 72 8.80 -8.99 -6.59
N GLU A 73 9.52 -10.10 -6.80
CA GLU A 73 10.41 -10.42 -7.93
C GLU A 73 9.60 -10.67 -9.22
#